data_AF-A0A399P3H8-F1
#
_entry.id   AF-A0A399P3H8-F1
#
_cell.length_a   1.000
_cell.length_b   1.000
_cell.length_c   1.000
_cell.angle_alpha   90.00
_cell.angle_beta   90.00
_cell.angle_gamma   90.00
#
_symmetry.space_group_name_H-M   'P 1'
#
loop_
_entity.id
_entity.type
_entity.pdbx_description
1 polymer ?
#
loop_
_entity_poly.entity_id
_entity_poly.type
_entity_poly.pdbx_seq_one_letter_code
_entity_poly.pdbx_strand_id
1 'polypeptide(L)'
;TRPATAWAAERERGRHPAFAPTARPLLLTGEMMYPWMFEEIRLLRPFRGAVEVMARRDDWPELYDPARLAANEVPVAAAIYHDDMYVDAGLQQDTVARVGNVRAWITNEHEHDGLGAPGVLGRLMDTIARDGGGLPR
;
A
#
# COMPACT_ATOMS: atom_id res chain seq x y z
N THR A 1 13.37 4.53 -17.16
CA THR A 1 11.93 4.54 -16.85
C THR A 1 11.63 3.33 -15.98
N ARG A 2 10.58 3.38 -15.14
CA ARG A 2 10.22 2.20 -14.34
C ARG A 2 9.62 1.13 -15.26
N PRO A 3 10.00 -0.15 -15.10
CA PRO A 3 9.50 -1.21 -15.95
C PRO A 3 7.98 -1.32 -15.83
N ALA A 4 7.36 -1.85 -16.88
CA ALA A 4 5.93 -2.12 -16.87
C ALA A 4 5.53 -2.97 -15.67
N THR A 5 4.38 -2.66 -15.07
CA THR A 5 3.82 -3.49 -14.00
C THR A 5 3.56 -4.90 -14.52
N ALA A 6 3.22 -5.05 -15.81
CA ALA A 6 3.14 -6.29 -16.58
C ALA A 6 2.41 -7.43 -15.86
N TRP A 7 1.32 -7.10 -15.17
CA TRP A 7 0.59 -8.01 -14.29
C TRP A 7 1.46 -8.57 -13.15
N ALA A 8 2.06 -7.66 -12.38
CA ALA A 8 3.00 -8.01 -11.29
C ALA A 8 2.42 -9.02 -10.30
N ALA A 9 1.15 -8.85 -9.90
CA ALA A 9 0.49 -9.80 -9.00
C ALA A 9 0.36 -11.21 -9.59
N GLU A 10 0.00 -11.33 -10.88
CA GLU A 10 -0.06 -12.63 -11.57
C GLU A 10 1.33 -13.28 -11.64
N ARG A 11 2.36 -12.49 -12.02
CA ARG A 11 3.74 -13.00 -12.09
C ARG A 11 4.26 -13.43 -10.73
N GLU A 12 3.98 -12.64 -9.68
CA GLU A 12 4.42 -12.96 -8.34
C GLU A 12 3.71 -14.22 -7.83
N ARG A 13 2.39 -14.31 -7.99
CA ARG A 13 1.62 -15.53 -7.68
C ARG A 13 2.19 -16.76 -8.40
N GLY A 14 2.59 -16.62 -9.67
CA GLY A 14 3.21 -17.70 -10.44
C GLY A 14 4.57 -18.18 -9.88
N ARG A 15 5.24 -17.37 -9.05
CA ARG A 15 6.49 -17.75 -8.35
C ARG A 15 6.24 -18.52 -7.05
N HIS A 16 4.99 -18.58 -6.57
CA HIS A 16 4.62 -19.20 -5.30
C HIS A 16 3.59 -20.32 -5.51
N PRO A 17 4.02 -21.57 -5.77
CA PRO A 17 3.12 -22.70 -6.01
C PRO A 17 2.10 -22.97 -4.90
N ALA A 18 2.37 -22.53 -3.66
CA ALA A 18 1.45 -22.63 -2.54
C ALA A 18 0.15 -21.83 -2.73
N PHE A 19 0.14 -20.82 -3.61
CA PHE A 19 -1.06 -20.06 -3.98
C PHE A 19 -1.83 -20.66 -5.17
N ALA A 20 -1.44 -21.83 -5.67
CA ALA A 20 -2.20 -22.51 -6.71
C ALA A 20 -3.60 -22.91 -6.17
N PRO A 21 -4.66 -22.83 -7.00
CA PRO A 21 -6.02 -23.20 -6.58
C PRO A 21 -6.15 -24.68 -6.16
N THR A 22 -5.19 -25.51 -6.59
CA THR A 22 -5.08 -26.94 -6.26
C THR A 22 -4.27 -27.20 -4.99
N ALA A 23 -3.51 -26.24 -4.48
CA ALA A 23 -2.70 -26.38 -3.27
C ALA A 23 -3.57 -26.38 -2.00
N ARG A 24 -3.12 -27.06 -0.94
CA ARG A 24 -3.81 -27.12 0.36
C ARG A 24 -2.83 -26.84 1.52
N PRO A 25 -3.22 -26.01 2.52
CA PRO A 25 -4.46 -25.23 2.60
C PRO A 25 -4.57 -24.20 1.47
N LEU A 26 -5.79 -23.82 1.11
CA LEU A 26 -6.00 -22.81 0.09
C LEU A 26 -5.57 -21.44 0.65
N LEU A 27 -4.55 -20.85 0.05
CA LEU A 27 -4.09 -19.50 0.42
C LEU A 27 -4.86 -18.44 -0.38
N LEU A 28 -5.26 -17.37 0.29
CA LEU A 28 -5.93 -16.22 -0.30
C LEU A 28 -4.92 -15.12 -0.59
N THR A 29 -5.14 -14.35 -1.65
CA THR A 29 -4.18 -13.32 -2.13
C THR A 29 -4.52 -11.89 -1.73
N GLY A 30 -5.61 -11.67 -0.98
CA GLY A 30 -6.13 -10.32 -0.73
C GLY A 30 -6.63 -9.62 -2.01
N GLU A 31 -6.43 -8.31 -2.11
CA GLU A 31 -6.98 -7.41 -3.13
C GLU A 31 -6.05 -7.27 -4.36
N MET A 32 -5.74 -8.40 -4.98
CA MET A 32 -4.90 -8.44 -6.19
C MET A 32 -5.75 -8.48 -7.45
N MET A 33 -5.35 -7.71 -8.47
CA MET A 33 -5.98 -7.73 -9.79
C MET A 33 -5.20 -8.60 -10.78
N TYR A 34 -5.90 -9.51 -11.46
CA TYR A 34 -5.32 -10.46 -12.40
C TYR A 34 -5.94 -10.31 -13.80
N PRO A 35 -5.23 -10.71 -14.88
CA PRO A 35 -5.76 -10.63 -16.24
C PRO A 35 -7.09 -11.35 -16.41
N TRP A 36 -7.20 -12.57 -15.86
CA TRP A 36 -8.38 -13.42 -15.97
C TRP A 36 -9.64 -12.76 -15.39
N MET A 37 -9.52 -11.87 -14.41
CA MET A 37 -10.67 -11.14 -13.85
C MET A 37 -11.37 -10.29 -14.92
N PHE A 38 -10.60 -9.69 -15.83
CA PHE A 38 -11.12 -8.90 -16.95
C PHE A 38 -11.60 -9.76 -18.13
N GLU A 39 -11.36 -11.06 -18.10
CA GLU A 39 -11.84 -12.03 -19.08
C GLU A 39 -13.12 -12.71 -18.59
N GLU A 40 -13.19 -13.03 -17.29
CA GLU A 40 -14.23 -13.87 -16.70
C GLU A 40 -15.32 -13.06 -16.00
N ILE A 41 -14.98 -11.98 -15.28
CA ILE A 41 -15.96 -11.19 -14.55
C ILE A 41 -16.70 -10.28 -15.53
N ARG A 42 -17.98 -10.58 -15.77
CA ARG A 42 -18.85 -9.89 -16.76
C ARG A 42 -18.78 -8.37 -16.68
N LEU A 43 -18.78 -7.80 -15.48
CA LEU A 43 -18.74 -6.35 -15.26
C LEU A 43 -17.37 -5.72 -15.54
N LEU A 44 -16.29 -6.51 -15.52
CA LEU A 44 -14.93 -6.01 -15.78
C LEU A 44 -14.52 -6.10 -17.25
N ARG A 45 -15.15 -6.97 -18.06
CA ARG A 45 -14.82 -7.17 -19.48
C ARG A 45 -14.69 -5.89 -20.31
N PRO A 46 -15.59 -4.89 -20.18
CA PRO A 46 -15.46 -3.65 -20.96
C PRO A 46 -14.15 -2.89 -20.70
N PHE A 47 -13.50 -3.09 -19.55
CA PHE A 47 -12.27 -2.41 -19.16
C PHE A 47 -10.99 -3.15 -19.59
N ARG A 48 -11.09 -4.37 -20.15
CA ARG A 48 -9.92 -5.20 -20.49
C ARG A 48 -8.89 -4.45 -21.34
N GLY A 49 -9.34 -3.75 -22.38
CA GLY A 49 -8.43 -2.98 -23.25
C GLY A 49 -7.65 -1.90 -22.49
N ALA A 50 -8.31 -1.17 -21.59
CA ALA A 50 -7.69 -0.10 -20.82
C ALA A 50 -6.66 -0.64 -19.81
N VAL A 51 -7.00 -1.70 -19.07
CA VAL A 51 -6.08 -2.28 -18.08
C VAL A 51 -4.89 -2.97 -18.73
N GLU A 52 -5.06 -3.53 -19.93
CA GLU A 52 -3.96 -4.08 -20.72
C GLU A 52 -2.97 -3.00 -21.19
N VAL A 53 -3.47 -1.82 -21.58
CA VAL A 53 -2.61 -0.66 -21.86
C VAL A 53 -1.86 -0.22 -20.60
N MET A 54 -2.53 -0.13 -19.45
CA MET A 54 -1.88 0.22 -18.19
C MET A 54 -0.83 -0.81 -17.75
N ALA A 55 -1.12 -2.10 -17.91
CA ALA A 55 -0.21 -3.18 -17.54
C ALA A 55 1.07 -3.19 -18.39
N ARG A 56 0.99 -2.78 -19.67
CA ARG A 56 2.15 -2.70 -20.58
C ARG A 56 2.93 -1.39 -20.51
N ARG A 57 2.39 -0.37 -19.83
CA ARG A 57 3.01 0.94 -19.74
C ARG A 57 4.34 0.87 -18.97
N ASP A 58 5.44 1.23 -19.62
CA ASP A 58 6.83 1.14 -19.13
C ASP A 58 7.55 2.50 -19.05
N ASP A 59 6.80 3.58 -19.22
CA ASP A 59 7.27 4.97 -19.24
C ASP A 59 6.80 5.76 -18.01
N TRP A 60 6.51 5.06 -16.90
CA TRP A 60 6.08 5.73 -15.67
C TRP A 60 7.16 6.73 -15.20
N PRO A 61 6.78 8.00 -14.98
CA PRO A 61 7.70 8.98 -14.45
C PRO A 61 8.08 8.63 -13.00
N GLU A 62 9.13 9.27 -12.51
CA GLU A 62 9.41 9.25 -11.08
C GLU A 62 8.24 9.91 -10.34
N LEU A 63 7.61 9.13 -9.46
CA LEU A 63 6.46 9.61 -8.69
C LEU A 63 6.89 10.52 -7.52
N TYR A 64 8.11 10.28 -7.00
CA TYR A 64 8.62 10.93 -5.81
C TYR A 64 10.08 11.35 -6.01
N ASP A 65 10.44 12.51 -5.45
CA ASP A 65 11.82 12.92 -5.25
C ASP A 65 12.24 12.51 -3.81
N PRO A 66 13.12 11.50 -3.66
CA PRO A 66 13.51 11.02 -2.34
C PRO A 66 14.27 12.05 -1.51
N ALA A 67 15.05 12.94 -2.14
CA ALA A 67 15.78 13.98 -1.42
C ALA A 67 14.81 15.03 -0.86
N ARG A 68 13.77 15.38 -1.62
CA ARG A 68 12.68 16.24 -1.14
C ARG A 68 11.87 15.59 -0.02
N LEU A 69 11.57 14.31 -0.11
CA LEU A 69 10.87 13.57 0.94
C LEU A 69 11.70 13.48 2.23
N ALA A 70 13.00 13.22 2.12
CA ALA A 70 13.91 13.18 3.25
C ALA A 70 14.04 14.55 3.94
N ALA A 71 13.99 15.64 3.17
CA ALA A 71 14.03 17.02 3.66
C ALA A 71 12.66 17.56 4.12
N ASN A 72 11.65 16.71 4.30
CA ASN A 72 10.33 17.15 4.77
C ASN A 72 10.40 17.68 6.20
N GLU A 73 9.98 18.94 6.38
CA GLU A 73 9.86 19.60 7.69
C GLU A 73 8.42 19.61 8.22
N VAL A 74 7.43 19.25 7.42
CA VAL A 74 6.03 19.20 7.86
C VAL A 74 5.81 17.98 8.76
N PRO A 75 5.28 18.11 9.99
CA PRO A 75 5.03 16.97 10.85
C PRO A 75 4.10 15.95 10.22
N VAL A 76 4.48 14.67 10.28
CA VAL A 76 3.69 13.53 9.79
C VAL A 76 3.48 12.55 10.93
N ALA A 77 2.23 12.23 11.24
CA ALA A 77 1.88 11.14 12.15
C ALA A 77 1.34 9.98 11.33
N ALA A 78 1.89 8.79 11.52
CA ALA A 78 1.52 7.57 10.81
C ALA A 78 1.13 6.48 11.81
N ALA A 79 0.10 5.71 11.48
CA ALA A 79 -0.18 4.44 12.13
C ALA A 79 0.38 3.32 11.25
N ILE A 80 1.13 2.39 11.84
CA ILE A 80 1.58 1.17 11.20
C ILE A 80 0.88 0.02 11.90
N TYR A 81 -0.02 -0.63 11.19
CA TYR A 81 -0.68 -1.85 11.64
C TYR A 81 0.27 -3.02 11.35
N HIS A 82 0.85 -3.58 12.40
CA HIS A 82 1.95 -4.55 12.30
C HIS A 82 1.55 -5.80 11.51
N ASP A 83 0.31 -6.26 11.72
CA ASP A 83 -0.21 -7.49 11.14
C ASP A 83 -1.05 -7.26 9.86
N ASP A 84 -1.04 -6.03 9.31
CA ASP A 84 -1.78 -5.68 8.08
C ASP A 84 -1.41 -6.58 6.91
N MET A 85 -2.39 -7.37 6.48
CA MET A 85 -2.29 -8.27 5.33
C MET A 85 -1.90 -7.57 4.02
N TYR A 86 -2.25 -6.30 3.83
CA TYR A 86 -2.10 -5.59 2.56
C TYR A 86 -0.82 -4.78 2.47
N VAL A 87 -0.35 -4.21 3.57
CA VAL A 87 0.82 -3.33 3.59
C VAL A 87 1.82 -3.82 4.63
N ASP A 88 2.86 -4.50 4.16
CA ASP A 88 3.92 -5.05 5.01
C ASP A 88 4.53 -3.99 5.94
N ALA A 89 4.57 -4.28 7.24
CA ALA A 89 5.06 -3.36 8.26
C ALA A 89 6.55 -3.01 8.09
N GLY A 90 7.36 -3.91 7.49
CA GLY A 90 8.76 -3.66 7.18
C GLY A 90 8.93 -2.60 6.08
N LEU A 91 8.14 -2.69 5.00
CA LEU A 91 8.12 -1.68 3.94
C LEU A 91 7.64 -0.32 4.44
N GLN A 92 6.65 -0.31 5.34
CA GLN A 92 6.21 0.92 6.00
C GLN A 92 7.33 1.54 6.85
N GLN A 93 8.03 0.72 7.64
CA GLN A 93 9.15 1.19 8.46
C GLN A 93 10.33 1.71 7.63
N ASP A 94 10.65 1.08 6.49
CA ASP A 94 11.65 1.60 5.54
C ASP A 94 11.25 2.98 4.99
N THR A 95 9.95 3.18 4.72
CA THR A 95 9.42 4.49 4.33
C THR A 95 9.59 5.52 5.45
N VAL A 96 9.22 5.18 6.69
CA VAL A 96 9.39 6.05 7.85
C VAL A 96 10.84 6.46 8.06
N ALA A 97 11.79 5.56 7.83
CA ALA A 97 13.22 5.83 7.99
C ALA A 97 13.78 6.79 6.92
N ARG A 98 13.09 6.96 5.79
CA ARG A 98 13.54 7.76 4.63
C ARG A 98 12.83 9.10 4.49
N VAL A 99 11.66 9.25 5.08
CA VAL A 99 10.86 10.49 4.99
C VAL A 99 11.09 11.34 6.23
N GLY A 100 11.33 12.64 6.02
CA GLY A 100 11.56 13.61 7.09
C GLY A 100 10.32 13.84 7.96
N ASN A 101 10.56 14.09 9.24
CA ASN A 101 9.56 14.49 10.23
C ASN A 101 8.37 13.52 10.42
N VAL A 102 8.59 12.21 10.26
CA VAL A 102 7.59 11.18 10.51
C VAL A 102 7.65 10.67 11.94
N ARG A 103 6.48 10.54 12.57
CA ARG A 103 6.22 9.85 13.84
C ARG A 103 5.30 8.67 13.59
N ALA A 104 5.86 7.47 13.65
CA ALA A 104 5.09 6.24 13.49
C ALA A 104 4.65 5.70 14.84
N TRP A 105 3.35 5.40 14.97
CA TRP A 105 2.82 4.51 15.99
C TRP A 105 2.62 3.13 15.39
N ILE A 106 3.44 2.17 15.81
CA ILE A 106 3.30 0.76 15.41
C ILE A 106 2.39 0.06 16.42
N THR A 107 1.39 -0.67 15.93
CA THR A 107 0.42 -1.41 16.74
C THR A 107 -0.05 -2.67 16.04
N ASN A 108 -0.39 -3.70 16.80
CA ASN A 108 -1.07 -4.90 16.33
C ASN A 108 -2.53 -4.97 16.84
N GLU A 109 -3.06 -3.87 17.39
CA GLU A 109 -4.45 -3.78 17.86
C GLU A 109 -5.46 -3.64 16.71
N HIS A 110 -4.98 -3.36 15.50
CA HIS A 110 -5.79 -3.08 14.32
C HIS A 110 -5.16 -3.72 13.08
N GLU A 111 -6.02 -3.92 12.08
CA GLU A 111 -5.67 -4.35 10.73
C GLU A 111 -5.78 -3.16 9.77
N HIS A 112 -5.81 -3.43 8.46
CA HIS A 112 -5.87 -2.44 7.39
C HIS A 112 -6.90 -1.30 7.57
N ASP A 113 -8.06 -1.59 8.16
CA ASP A 113 -9.15 -0.63 8.38
C ASP A 113 -9.05 0.13 9.71
N GLY A 114 -7.92 0.00 10.42
CA GLY A 114 -7.71 0.55 11.76
C GLY A 114 -7.96 2.05 11.88
N LEU A 115 -7.82 2.82 10.80
CA LEU A 115 -8.08 4.27 10.82
C LEU A 115 -9.55 4.58 11.14
N GLY A 116 -10.47 3.67 10.77
CA GLY A 116 -11.89 3.78 11.09
C GLY A 116 -12.22 3.39 12.54
N ALA A 117 -11.29 2.80 13.28
CA ALA A 117 -11.50 2.42 14.67
C ALA A 117 -11.56 3.67 15.57
N PRO A 118 -12.43 3.68 16.60
CA PRO A 118 -12.51 4.77 17.55
C PRO A 118 -11.15 5.09 18.18
N GLY A 119 -10.77 6.37 18.19
CA GLY A 119 -9.57 6.86 18.87
C GLY A 119 -8.27 6.82 18.05
N VAL A 120 -8.20 6.05 16.95
CA VAL A 120 -6.99 6.00 16.11
C VAL A 120 -6.66 7.35 15.49
N LEU A 121 -7.64 7.98 14.82
CA LEU A 121 -7.46 9.32 14.28
C LEU A 121 -7.13 10.35 15.38
N GLY A 122 -7.81 10.28 16.53
CA GLY A 122 -7.55 11.17 17.67
C GLY A 122 -6.10 11.10 18.13
N ARG A 123 -5.56 9.89 18.27
CA ARG A 123 -4.16 9.66 18.64
C ARG A 123 -3.17 10.23 17.62
N LEU A 124 -3.45 10.12 16.33
CA LEU A 124 -2.61 10.71 15.28
C LEU A 124 -2.64 12.24 15.38
N MET A 125 -3.82 12.84 15.59
CA MET A 125 -3.96 14.29 15.76
C MET A 125 -3.26 14.79 17.03
N ASP A 126 -3.35 14.06 18.14
CA ASP A 126 -2.63 14.37 19.38
C ASP A 126 -1.10 14.27 19.19
N THR A 127 -0.64 13.40 18.30
CA THR A 127 0.79 13.30 17.94
C THR A 127 1.24 14.53 17.17
N ILE A 128 0.47 14.97 16.16
CA ILE A 128 0.74 16.21 15.43
C ILE A 128 0.73 17.44 16.36
N ALA A 129 -0.25 17.52 17.27
CA ALA A 129 -0.38 18.64 18.19
C ALA A 129 0.80 18.74 19.17
N ARG A 130 1.32 17.61 19.66
CA ARG A 130 2.51 17.58 20.53
C ARG A 130 3.79 18.02 19.82
N ASP A 131 3.91 17.67 18.54
CA ASP A 131 5.12 17.93 17.75
C ASP A 131 5.13 19.33 17.08
N GLY A 132 4.20 20.21 17.48
CA GLY A 132 4.17 21.61 17.04
C GLY A 132 3.56 21.84 15.65
N GLY A 133 2.95 20.81 15.06
CA GLY A 133 2.29 20.88 13.74
C GLY A 133 0.79 21.18 13.77
N GLY A 134 0.20 21.40 14.95
CA GLY A 134 -1.23 21.63 15.09
C GLY A 134 -1.69 22.90 14.37
N LEU A 135 -2.79 22.80 13.61
CA LEU A 135 -3.51 23.99 13.15
C LEU A 135 -3.93 24.82 14.37
N PRO A 136 -3.78 26.16 14.34
CA PRO A 136 -4.30 27.03 15.40
C PRO A 136 -5.78 26.72 15.63
N ARG A 137 -6.19 26.56 16.89
CA ARG A 137 -7.59 26.45 17.29
C ARG A 137 -8.31 27.79 17.17
#